data_AF-A0A962I8Q6-F1
#
_entry.id   AF-A0A962I8Q6-F1
#
_cell.length_a   1.000
_cell.length_b   1.000
_cell.length_c   1.000
_cell.angle_alpha   90.00
_cell.angle_beta   90.00
_cell.angle_gamma   90.00
#
_symmetry.space_group_name_H-M   'P 1'
#
loop_
_entity.id
_entity.type
_entity.pdbx_description
1 polymer ?
#
loop_
_entity_poly.entity_id
_entity_poly.type
_entity_poly.pdbx_seq_one_letter_code
_entity_poly.pdbx_strand_id
1 'polypeptide(L)' 'AELKRLDKEIGKVEQDLARAQGKLSNPKFVDGAPAAVVAQEQQRVAEFGAKAAELRAQRDRLAQG' A
#
# COMPACT_ATOMS: atom_id res chain seq x y z
N ALA A 1 -19.42 -4.62 -12.56
CA ALA A 1 -19.75 -4.37 -11.15
C ALA A 1 -18.64 -3.49 -10.55
N GLU A 2 -19.02 -2.38 -9.93
CA GLU A 2 -18.10 -1.41 -9.30
C GLU A 2 -17.29 -2.05 -8.17
N LEU A 3 -17.93 -2.87 -7.33
CA LEU A 3 -17.26 -3.65 -6.29
C LEU A 3 -16.07 -4.46 -6.82
N LYS A 4 -16.23 -5.10 -7.99
CA LYS A 4 -15.16 -5.88 -8.65
C LYS A 4 -14.00 -5.01 -9.14
N ARG A 5 -14.26 -3.74 -9.48
CA ARG A 5 -13.21 -2.77 -9.84
C ARG A 5 -12.48 -2.32 -8.58
N LEU A 6 -13.20 -2.01 -7.51
CA LEU A 6 -12.63 -1.64 -6.21
C LEU A 6 -11.77 -2.75 -5.63
N ASP A 7 -12.24 -4.00 -5.62
CA ASP A 7 -11.45 -5.16 -5.16
C ASP A 7 -10.13 -5.29 -5.94
N LYS A 8 -10.17 -5.06 -7.25
CA LYS A 8 -8.97 -5.11 -8.11
C LYS A 8 -7.99 -3.98 -7.77
N GLU A 9 -8.48 -2.76 -7.55
CA GLU A 9 -7.62 -1.62 -7.21
C GLU A 9 -7.05 -1.76 -5.79
N ILE A 10 -7.84 -2.24 -4.83
CA ILE A 10 -7.37 -2.58 -3.48
C ILE A 10 -6.22 -3.58 -3.57
N GLY A 11 -6.40 -4.69 -4.30
CA GLY A 11 -5.38 -5.73 -4.43
C GLY A 11 -4.08 -5.23 -5.08
N LYS A 12 -4.16 -4.29 -6.03
CA LYS A 12 -2.95 -3.66 -6.59
C LYS A 12 -2.21 -2.81 -5.55
N VAL A 13 -2.93 -1.93 -4.87
CA VAL A 13 -2.34 -1.05 -3.86
C VAL A 13 -1.75 -1.85 -2.69
N GLU A 14 -2.42 -2.92 -2.27
CA GLU A 14 -1.91 -3.84 -1.25
C GLU A 14 -0.63 -4.56 -1.70
N GLN A 15 -0.55 -4.96 -2.97
CA GLN A 15 0.66 -5.59 -3.51
C GLN A 15 1.84 -4.60 -3.52
N ASP A 16 1.61 -3.35 -3.92
CA ASP A 16 2.66 -2.32 -3.91
C ASP A 16 3.08 -1.94 -2.47
N LEU A 17 2.11 -1.87 -1.55
CA LEU A 17 2.36 -1.69 -0.12
C LEU A 17 3.23 -2.82 0.44
N ALA A 18 2.89 -4.08 0.16
CA ALA A 18 3.62 -5.25 0.64
C ALA A 18 5.06 -5.26 0.11
N ARG A 19 5.30 -4.84 -1.13
CA ARG A 19 6.65 -4.71 -1.70
C ARG A 19 7.48 -3.65 -0.97
N ALA A 20 6.90 -2.48 -0.68
CA ALA A 20 7.59 -1.42 0.06
C ALA A 20 7.88 -1.84 1.50
N GLN A 21 6.91 -2.46 2.19
CA GLN A 21 7.09 -3.02 3.53
C GLN A 21 8.15 -4.13 3.55
N GLY A 22 8.19 -4.99 2.53
CA GLY A 22 9.19 -6.05 2.42
C GLY A 22 10.62 -5.52 2.35
N LYS A 23 10.84 -4.39 1.65
CA LYS A 23 12.15 -3.72 1.64
C LYS A 23 12.52 -3.16 3.01
N LEU A 24 11.59 -2.47 3.67
CA LEU A 24 11.82 -1.86 4.99
C LEU A 24 11.97 -2.89 6.11
N SER A 25 11.40 -4.08 5.96
CA SER A 25 11.56 -5.19 6.89
C SER A 25 12.91 -5.90 6.75
N ASN A 26 13.62 -5.69 5.63
CA ASN A 26 14.93 -6.28 5.40
C ASN A 26 16.05 -5.37 5.94
N PRO A 27 16.76 -5.75 7.02
CA PRO A 27 17.82 -4.92 7.61
C PRO A 27 18.93 -4.58 6.62
N LYS A 28 19.30 -5.53 5.73
CA LYS A 28 20.31 -5.29 4.69
C LYS A 28 19.95 -4.15 3.74
N PHE A 29 18.65 -3.94 3.49
CA PHE A 29 18.19 -2.83 2.68
C PHE A 29 18.19 -1.53 3.49
N VAL A 30 17.69 -1.56 4.73
CA VAL A 30 17.63 -0.37 5.59
C VAL A 30 19.03 0.17 5.92
N ASP A 31 19.96 -0.72 6.24
CA ASP A 31 21.33 -0.37 6.60
C ASP A 31 22.21 -0.07 5.38
N GLY A 32 21.89 -0.68 4.22
CA GLY A 32 22.71 -0.61 3.02
C GLY A 32 22.25 0.39 1.95
N ALA A 33 20.98 0.82 1.98
CA ALA A 33 20.44 1.74 1.00
C ALA A 33 20.67 3.21 1.42
N PRO A 34 20.74 4.15 0.45
CA PRO A 34 20.78 5.58 0.77
C PRO A 34 19.58 6.00 1.61
N ALA A 35 19.79 6.89 2.59
CA ALA A 35 18.72 7.38 3.47
C ALA A 35 17.52 7.95 2.70
N ALA A 36 17.76 8.61 1.56
CA ALA A 36 16.70 9.10 0.68
C ALA A 36 15.82 7.98 0.12
N VAL A 37 16.41 6.83 -0.22
CA VAL A 37 15.67 5.65 -0.73
C VAL A 37 14.86 5.01 0.39
N VAL A 38 15.43 4.89 1.60
CA VAL A 38 14.70 4.36 2.77
C VAL A 38 13.54 5.29 3.16
N ALA A 39 13.75 6.60 3.14
CA ALA A 39 12.70 7.60 3.38
C ALA A 39 11.60 7.52 2.31
N GLN A 40 11.97 7.38 1.03
CA GLN A 40 11.00 7.22 -0.06
C GLN A 40 10.15 5.95 0.11
N GLU A 41 10.73 4.83 0.51
CA GLU A 41 9.95 3.60 0.74
C GLU A 41 9.05 3.72 1.97
N GLN A 42 9.48 4.44 3.03
CA GLN A 42 8.60 4.75 4.17
C GLN A 42 7.42 5.63 3.75
N GLN A 43 7.66 6.65 2.93
CA GLN A 43 6.60 7.48 2.38
C GLN A 43 5.62 6.65 1.53
N ARG A 44 6.14 5.77 0.66
CA ARG A 44 5.31 4.84 -0.12
C ARG A 44 4.43 3.96 0.75
N VAL A 45 4.96 3.44 1.87
CA VAL A 45 4.15 2.66 2.82
C VAL A 45 3.01 3.49 3.39
N ALA A 46 3.26 4.75 3.77
CA ALA A 46 2.22 5.63 4.28
C ALA A 46 1.16 5.96 3.19
N GLU A 47 1.60 6.32 1.99
CA GLU A 47 0.74 6.67 0.86
C GLU A 47 -0.15 5.49 0.43
N PHE A 48 0.43 4.31 0.22
CA PHE A 48 -0.33 3.13 -0.17
C PHE A 48 -1.22 2.61 0.97
N GLY A 49 -0.77 2.72 2.23
CA GLY A 49 -1.60 2.40 3.39
C GLY A 49 -2.86 3.26 3.46
N ALA A 50 -2.71 4.58 3.31
CA ALA A 50 -3.83 5.52 3.29
C ALA A 50 -4.78 5.24 2.12
N LYS A 51 -4.24 5.05 0.92
CA LYS A 51 -5.04 4.74 -0.28
C LYS A 51 -5.81 3.43 -0.15
N ALA A 52 -5.18 2.37 0.38
CA ALA A 52 -5.86 1.09 0.60
C ALA A 52 -7.01 1.23 1.62
N ALA A 53 -6.82 2.01 2.69
CA ALA A 53 -7.87 2.28 3.67
C ALA A 53 -9.06 3.02 3.05
N GLU A 54 -8.81 4.05 2.24
CA GLU A 54 -9.85 4.81 1.55
C GLU A 54 -10.66 3.93 0.59
N LEU A 55 -9.98 3.12 -0.24
CA LEU A 55 -10.62 2.22 -1.19
C LEU A 55 -11.47 1.14 -0.50
N ARG A 56 -10.98 0.57 0.61
CA ARG A 56 -11.75 -0.39 1.42
C ARG A 56 -13.00 0.27 2.00
N ALA A 57 -12.86 1.47 2.57
CA ALA A 57 -14.00 2.22 3.10
C ALA A 57 -15.04 2.53 2.01
N GLN A 58 -14.60 2.88 0.80
CA GLN A 58 -15.51 3.06 -0.34
C GLN A 58 -16.21 1.76 -0.71
N ARG A 59 -15.48 0.66 -0.83
CA ARG A 59 -16.02 -0.67 -1.14
C ARG A 59 -17.06 -1.10 -0.12
N ASP A 60 -16.79 -0.95 1.18
CA ASP A 60 -17.72 -1.33 2.24
C ASP A 60 -19.01 -0.50 2.18
N ARG A 61 -18.92 0.82 1.95
CA ARG A 61 -20.12 1.66 1.73
C ARG A 61 -20.97 1.18 0.55
N LEU A 62 -20.34 0.77 -0.55
CA LEU A 62 -21.05 0.23 -1.72
C LEU A 62 -21.58 -1.20 -1.51
N ALA A 63 -21.02 -1.98 -0.59
CA ALA A 63 -21.48 -3.32 -0.27
C ALA A 63 -22.65 -3.32 0.73
N GLN A 64 -22.75 -2.26 1.53
CA GLN A 64 -23.80 -2.06 2.55
C GLN A 64 -25.03 -1.30 2.02
N GLY A 65 -24.92 -0.63 0.87
CA GLY A 65 -26.02 0.06 0.19
C GLY A 65 -26.64 -0.78 -0.90
#